data_AF-A0A971MPI3-F1
#
_entry.id   AF-A0A971MPI3-F1
#
_cell.length_a   1.000
_cell.length_b   1.000
_cell.length_c   1.000
_cell.angle_alpha   90.00
_cell.angle_beta   90.00
_cell.angle_gamma   90.00
#
_symmetry.space_group_name_H-M   'P 1'
#
loop_
_entity.id
_entity.type
_entity.pdbx_description
1 polymer ?
#
loop_
_entity_poly.entity_id
_entity_poly.type
_entity_poly.pdbx_seq_one_letter_code
_entity_poly.pdbx_strand_id
1 'polypeptide(L)'
;MLHPFDSRCEQSQSLQITDICADMSPAFRKEVQEFFPDARLTFDKFHVIKLLNEAVDQVRREEQKTVSALKSSRYLWLYNPNNLSETKKKRLNSLTQMNLKTAKEDHRIYPAKLRGCN
;
A
#
# COMPACT_ATOMS: atom_id res chain seq x y z
N MET A 1 -28.84 7.67 -8.40
CA MET A 1 -27.80 6.79 -7.81
C MET A 1 -26.91 6.40 -8.97
N LEU A 2 -25.66 6.91 -9.02
CA LEU A 2 -24.76 6.67 -10.16
C LEU A 2 -24.20 5.25 -10.01
N HIS A 3 -24.63 4.32 -10.87
CA HIS A 3 -24.01 3.00 -11.02
C HIS A 3 -22.80 3.17 -11.97
N PRO A 4 -21.55 2.96 -11.51
CA PRO A 4 -20.36 3.16 -12.33
C PRO A 4 -20.14 2.03 -13.36
N PHE A 5 -20.70 0.84 -13.11
CA PHE A 5 -20.74 -0.25 -14.08
C PHE A 5 -21.99 -0.11 -14.93
N ASP A 6 -21.79 0.38 -16.15
CA ASP A 6 -22.81 0.56 -17.15
C ASP A 6 -23.59 -0.74 -17.36
N SER A 7 -24.92 -0.68 -17.29
CA SER A 7 -25.88 -1.78 -17.45
C SER A 7 -25.93 -2.37 -18.86
N ARG A 8 -24.85 -2.21 -19.64
CA ARG A 8 -24.70 -2.61 -21.04
C ARG A 8 -23.96 -3.94 -21.22
N CYS A 9 -23.35 -4.50 -20.17
CA CYS A 9 -22.81 -5.85 -20.25
C CYS A 9 -23.96 -6.86 -20.17
N GLU A 10 -24.34 -7.44 -21.31
CA GLU A 10 -25.19 -8.63 -21.33
C GLU A 10 -24.55 -9.71 -20.44
N GLN A 11 -25.37 -10.43 -19.66
CA GLN A 11 -24.91 -11.52 -18.78
C GLN A 11 -24.01 -12.53 -19.50
N SER A 12 -24.19 -12.73 -20.81
CA SER A 12 -23.36 -13.59 -21.65
C SER A 12 -21.91 -13.11 -21.82
N GLN A 13 -21.63 -11.81 -21.72
CA GLN A 13 -20.29 -11.24 -21.82
C GLN A 13 -19.57 -11.24 -20.47
N SER A 14 -20.31 -11.16 -19.36
CA SER A 14 -19.74 -11.19 -18.00
C SER A 14 -19.01 -12.50 -17.68
N LEU A 15 -19.48 -13.63 -18.23
CA LEU A 15 -18.88 -14.96 -18.08
C LEU A 15 -17.54 -15.13 -18.83
N GLN A 16 -17.20 -14.19 -19.72
CA GLN A 16 -15.96 -14.23 -20.52
C GLN A 16 -14.83 -13.45 -19.85
N ILE A 17 -15.15 -12.63 -18.84
CA ILE A 17 -14.17 -11.82 -18.13
C ILE A 17 -13.59 -12.65 -17.00
N THR A 18 -12.32 -13.03 -17.12
CA THR A 18 -11.62 -13.86 -16.14
C THR A 18 -10.87 -13.05 -15.09
N ASP A 19 -10.56 -11.78 -15.37
CA ASP A 19 -9.67 -10.96 -14.57
C ASP A 19 -10.14 -9.49 -14.57
N ILE A 20 -10.22 -8.89 -13.38
CA ILE A 20 -10.64 -7.50 -13.19
C ILE A 20 -9.59 -6.79 -12.34
N CYS A 21 -9.11 -5.64 -12.81
CA CYS A 21 -8.28 -4.74 -12.03
C CYS A 21 -9.14 -3.59 -11.52
N ALA A 22 -9.22 -3.38 -10.21
CA ALA A 22 -10.02 -2.32 -9.62
C ALA A 22 -9.33 -1.61 -8.45
N ASP A 23 -9.87 -0.46 -8.09
CA ASP A 23 -9.53 0.25 -6.85
C ASP A 23 -10.07 -0.52 -5.62
N MET A 24 -9.48 -0.27 -4.46
CA MET A 24 -9.80 -0.91 -3.17
C MET A 24 -11.12 -0.41 -2.55
N SER A 25 -11.95 0.33 -3.29
CA SER A 25 -13.18 0.87 -2.74
C SER A 25 -14.19 -0.26 -2.42
N PRO A 26 -14.87 -0.20 -1.27
CA PRO A 26 -15.91 -1.19 -0.93
C PRO A 26 -17.04 -1.26 -1.95
N ALA A 27 -17.35 -0.14 -2.60
CA ALA A 27 -18.36 -0.06 -3.64
C ALA A 27 -17.95 -0.88 -4.87
N PHE A 28 -16.71 -0.72 -5.35
CA PHE A 28 -16.19 -1.48 -6.49
C PHE A 28 -16.07 -2.97 -6.17
N ARG A 29 -15.62 -3.33 -4.96
CA ARG A 29 -15.53 -4.75 -4.57
C ARG A 29 -16.90 -5.44 -4.61
N LYS A 30 -17.93 -4.78 -4.09
CA LYS A 30 -19.30 -5.31 -4.06
C LYS A 30 -19.86 -5.45 -5.47
N GLU A 31 -19.74 -4.42 -6.29
CA GLU A 31 -20.24 -4.43 -7.66
C GLU A 31 -19.51 -5.48 -8.51
N VAL A 32 -18.18 -5.61 -8.40
CA VAL A 32 -17.43 -6.62 -9.15
C VAL A 32 -17.86 -8.04 -8.77
N GLN A 33 -18.09 -8.33 -7.49
CA GLN A 33 -18.58 -9.64 -7.06
C GLN A 33 -20.00 -9.93 -7.53
N GLU A 34 -20.84 -8.89 -7.68
CA GLU A 34 -22.23 -9.03 -8.12
C GLU A 34 -22.33 -9.28 -9.63
N PHE A 35 -21.52 -8.58 -10.43
CA PHE A 35 -21.56 -8.68 -11.90
C PHE A 35 -20.59 -9.71 -12.49
N PHE A 36 -19.50 -10.06 -11.79
CA PHE A 36 -18.45 -10.95 -12.27
C PHE A 36 -18.00 -11.93 -11.18
N PRO A 37 -18.90 -12.85 -10.76
CA PRO A 37 -18.64 -13.76 -9.65
C PRO A 37 -17.44 -14.70 -9.90
N ASP A 38 -17.16 -15.03 -11.16
CA ASP A 38 -16.08 -15.94 -11.55
C ASP A 38 -14.76 -15.22 -11.89
N ALA A 39 -14.75 -13.89 -11.90
CA ALA A 39 -13.57 -13.12 -12.27
C ALA A 39 -12.61 -12.94 -11.09
N ARG A 40 -11.30 -13.04 -11.35
CA ARG A 40 -10.26 -12.74 -10.38
C ARG A 40 -10.11 -11.23 -10.21
N LEU A 41 -10.46 -10.74 -9.03
CA LEU A 41 -10.28 -9.34 -8.66
C LEU A 41 -8.85 -9.07 -8.17
N THR A 42 -8.10 -8.31 -8.95
CA THR A 42 -6.76 -7.82 -8.61
C THR A 42 -6.85 -6.34 -8.22
N PHE A 43 -6.27 -5.97 -7.08
CA PHE A 43 -6.17 -4.56 -6.70
C PHE A 43 -4.94 -3.91 -7.31
N ASP A 44 -5.09 -2.66 -7.74
CA ASP A 44 -3.97 -1.87 -8.25
C ASP A 44 -2.91 -1.66 -7.14
N LYS A 45 -1.68 -2.06 -7.46
CA LYS A 45 -0.49 -1.90 -6.63
C LYS A 45 -0.28 -0.47 -6.13
N PHE A 46 -0.65 0.55 -6.92
CA PHE A 46 -0.52 1.94 -6.50
C PHE A 46 -1.33 2.24 -5.23
N HIS A 47 -2.58 1.77 -5.17
CA HIS A 47 -3.47 1.99 -4.03
C HIS A 47 -2.97 1.25 -2.78
N VAL A 48 -2.45 0.02 -2.94
CA VAL A 48 -1.79 -0.74 -1.87
C VAL A 48 -0.62 0.06 -1.28
N ILE A 49 0.31 0.51 -2.14
CA ILE A 49 1.51 1.22 -1.71
C ILE A 49 1.17 2.56 -1.07
N LYS A 50 0.16 3.27 -1.61
CA LYS A 50 -0.33 4.53 -1.03
C LYS A 50 -0.81 4.32 0.41
N LEU A 51 -1.64 3.30 0.64
CA LEU A 51 -2.14 2.98 1.98
C LEU A 51 -1.02 2.64 2.97
N LEU A 52 -0.04 1.83 2.54
CA LEU A 52 1.13 1.49 3.36
C LEU A 52 1.97 2.74 3.70
N ASN A 53 2.17 3.63 2.72
CA ASN A 53 2.89 4.88 2.91
C ASN A 53 2.17 5.82 3.90
N GLU A 54 0.85 5.87 3.86
CA GLU A 54 0.03 6.64 4.79
C GLU A 54 0.15 6.11 6.22
N ALA A 55 0.09 4.79 6.41
CA ALA A 55 0.27 4.15 7.72
C ALA A 55 1.64 4.49 8.34
N VAL A 56 2.73 4.37 7.56
CA VAL A 56 4.08 4.70 8.02
C VAL A 56 4.20 6.19 8.37
N ASP A 57 3.64 7.09 7.54
CA ASP A 57 3.71 8.53 7.83
C ASP A 57 2.87 8.91 9.07
N GLN A 58 1.75 8.22 9.33
CA GLN A 58 0.96 8.43 10.53
C GLN A 58 1.78 8.11 11.78
N VAL A 59 2.36 6.91 11.86
CA VAL A 59 3.20 6.51 13.01
C VAL A 59 4.40 7.44 13.17
N ARG A 60 5.03 7.84 12.05
CA ARG A 60 6.12 8.82 12.04
C ARG A 60 5.70 10.16 12.62
N ARG A 61 4.51 10.68 12.25
CA ARG A 61 4.00 11.98 12.76
C ARG A 61 3.75 11.93 14.26
N GLU A 62 3.21 10.81 14.75
CA GLU A 62 2.97 10.61 16.18
C GLU A 62 4.28 10.51 16.95
N GLU A 63 5.22 9.70 16.47
CA GLU A 63 6.52 9.47 17.13
C GLU A 63 7.44 10.69 17.07
N GLN A 64 7.40 11.47 15.96
CA GLN A 64 8.18 12.70 15.78
C GLN A 64 7.95 13.73 16.91
N LYS A 65 6.79 13.71 17.56
CA LYS A 65 6.49 14.62 18.69
C LYS A 65 7.45 14.42 19.86
N THR A 66 7.97 13.20 20.03
CA THR A 66 8.88 12.82 21.11
C THR A 66 10.31 12.58 20.61
N VAL A 67 10.46 12.12 19.36
CA VAL A 67 11.75 11.80 18.75
C VAL A 67 12.12 12.84 17.69
N SER A 68 12.99 13.78 18.06
CA SER A 68 13.45 14.86 17.18
C SER A 68 14.18 14.36 15.93
N ALA A 69 14.82 13.18 15.98
CA ALA A 69 15.54 12.58 14.86
C ALA A 69 14.63 12.28 13.64
N LEU A 70 13.31 12.11 13.86
CA LEU A 70 12.30 11.90 12.80
C LEU A 70 11.87 13.21 12.11
N LYS A 71 12.34 14.38 12.57
CA LYS A 71 12.10 15.65 11.88
C LYS A 71 12.74 15.63 10.50
N SER A 72 11.96 16.05 9.50
CA SER A 72 12.37 16.08 8.08
C SER A 72 12.81 14.72 7.53
N SER A 73 12.34 13.60 8.13
CA SER A 73 12.68 12.26 7.68
C SER A 73 11.62 11.64 6.75
N ARG A 74 10.47 12.30 6.52
CA ARG A 74 9.31 11.77 5.77
C ARG A 74 9.72 11.04 4.48
N TYR A 75 10.45 11.72 3.60
CA TYR A 75 10.80 11.15 2.29
C TYR A 75 11.83 10.02 2.34
N LEU A 76 12.53 9.83 3.47
CA LEU A 76 13.36 8.64 3.66
C LEU A 76 12.49 7.37 3.77
N TRP A 77 11.29 7.53 4.34
CA TRP A 77 10.32 6.45 4.55
C TRP A 77 9.40 6.20 3.34
N LEU A 78 9.22 7.19 2.46
CA LEU A 78 8.23 7.09 1.36
C LEU A 78 8.84 6.78 -0.01
N TYR A 79 10.13 7.07 -0.22
CA TYR A 79 10.77 6.88 -1.54
C TYR A 79 11.29 5.47 -1.76
N ASN A 80 11.35 5.04 -3.02
CA ASN A 80 12.01 3.79 -3.37
C ASN A 80 13.48 3.83 -2.85
N PRO A 81 13.93 2.86 -2.04
CA PRO A 81 15.30 2.79 -1.52
C PRO A 81 16.38 2.87 -2.61
N ASN A 82 16.10 2.35 -3.81
CA ASN A 82 17.00 2.39 -4.96
C ASN A 82 17.22 3.82 -5.49
N ASN A 83 16.25 4.72 -5.27
CA ASN A 83 16.30 6.11 -5.70
C ASN A 83 16.87 7.06 -4.62
N LEU A 84 17.25 6.54 -3.46
CA LEU A 84 17.85 7.34 -2.40
C LEU A 84 19.34 7.55 -2.69
N SER A 85 19.83 8.77 -2.47
CA SER A 85 21.26 9.04 -2.45
C SER A 85 21.93 8.35 -1.25
N GLU A 86 23.23 8.09 -1.36
CA GLU A 86 24.00 7.43 -0.28
C GLU A 86 23.89 8.14 1.07
N THR A 87 23.87 9.48 1.07
CA THR A 87 23.66 10.27 2.29
C THR A 87 22.29 9.99 2.92
N LYS A 88 21.24 9.88 2.11
CA LYS A 88 19.89 9.56 2.58
C LYS A 88 19.79 8.12 3.09
N LYS A 89 20.45 7.16 2.43
CA LYS A 89 20.53 5.76 2.88
C LYS A 89 21.22 5.65 4.23
N LYS A 90 22.37 6.31 4.42
CA LYS A 90 23.06 6.35 5.72
C LYS A 90 22.18 6.92 6.83
N ARG A 91 21.48 8.01 6.55
CA ARG A 91 20.53 8.62 7.49
C ARG A 91 19.37 7.67 7.82
N LEU A 92 18.79 7.01 6.82
CA LEU A 92 17.74 6.02 7.04
C LEU A 92 18.25 4.87 7.93
N ASN A 93 19.42 4.30 7.63
CA ASN A 93 20.01 3.22 8.42
C ASN A 93 20.23 3.60 9.90
N SER A 94 20.71 4.82 10.15
CA SER A 94 20.85 5.34 11.51
C SER A 94 19.51 5.41 12.25
N LEU A 95 18.45 5.85 11.58
CA LEU A 95 17.10 5.90 12.17
C LEU A 95 16.55 4.49 12.45
N THR A 96 16.79 3.54 11.55
CA THR A 96 16.33 2.15 11.73
C THR A 96 16.96 1.48 12.95
N GLN A 97 18.16 1.89 13.37
CA GLN A 97 18.84 1.37 14.55
C GLN A 97 18.28 1.92 15.88
N MET A 98 17.48 3.00 15.86
CA MET A 98 16.98 3.67 17.06
C MET A 98 15.73 3.02 17.69
N ASN A 99 15.42 1.75 17.35
CA ASN A 99 14.25 0.99 17.83
C ASN A 99 12.91 1.76 17.71
N LEU A 100 12.77 2.55 16.63
CA LEU A 100 11.61 3.41 16.39
C LEU A 100 10.38 2.59 15.99
N LYS A 101 9.19 3.02 16.41
CA LYS A 101 7.91 2.47 15.94
C LYS A 101 7.77 2.69 14.44
N THR A 102 8.16 3.86 13.93
CA THR A 102 8.18 4.17 12.50
C THR A 102 8.98 3.15 11.69
N ALA A 103 10.14 2.72 12.21
CA ALA A 103 11.00 1.75 11.54
C ALA A 103 10.39 0.34 11.52
N LYS A 104 9.55 0.00 12.51
CA LYS A 104 8.84 -1.28 12.57
C LYS A 104 7.65 -1.34 11.62
N GLU A 105 6.96 -0.22 11.43
CA GLU A 105 5.82 -0.12 10.50
C GLU A 105 6.25 -0.02 9.03
N ASP A 106 7.51 0.26 8.74
CA ASP A 106 8.00 0.37 7.38
C ASP A 106 7.97 -0.99 6.67
N HIS A 107 6.96 -1.18 5.82
CA HIS A 107 6.73 -2.37 5.00
C HIS A 107 7.93 -2.80 4.13
N ARG A 108 8.91 -1.91 3.89
CA ARG A 108 10.12 -2.20 3.10
C ARG A 108 11.24 -2.79 3.96
N ILE A 109 11.24 -2.47 5.24
CA ILE A 109 12.20 -2.97 6.24
C ILE A 109 11.63 -4.19 6.96
N TYR A 110 10.31 -4.24 7.16
CA TYR A 110 9.58 -5.35 7.77
C TYR A 110 8.97 -6.45 6.86
N PRO A 111 9.51 -6.80 5.66
CA PRO A 111 9.06 -7.97 4.91
C PRO A 111 9.97 -9.21 5.06
N ALA A 112 11.06 -9.14 5.84
CA ALA A 112 12.04 -10.22 5.93
C ALA A 112 11.79 -11.25 7.05
N LYS A 113 10.98 -10.94 8.06
CA LYS A 113 10.75 -11.85 9.21
C LYS A 113 9.52 -12.75 9.09
N LEU A 114 8.70 -12.55 8.06
CA LEU A 114 7.49 -13.35 7.79
C LEU A 114 7.63 -14.29 6.58
N ARG A 115 8.83 -14.39 5.97
CA ARG A 115 9.16 -15.50 5.07
C ARG A 115 9.65 -16.70 5.87
N GLY A 116 8.75 -17.19 6.71
CA GLY A 116 8.85 -18.44 7.44
C GLY A 116 7.49 -19.13 7.37
N CYS A 117 7.04 -19.39 6.15
CA CYS A 117 5.94 -20.32 5.89
C CYS A 117 6.47 -21.39 4.93
N ASN A 118 6.51 -22.62 5.45
CA ASN A 118 6.63 -23.86 4.69
C ASN A 118 5.49 -24.00 3.68
#